data_AF-A0A1H4YJC7-F1
#
_entry.id   AF-A0A1H4YJC7-F1
#
_cell.length_a   1.000
_cell.length_b   1.000
_cell.length_c   1.000
_cell.angle_alpha   90.00
_cell.angle_beta   90.00
_cell.angle_gamma   90.00
#
_symmetry.space_group_name_H-M   'P 1'
#
loop_
_entity.id
_entity.type
_entity.pdbx_description
1 polymer ?
#
loop_
_entity_poly.entity_id
_entity_poly.type
_entity_poly.pdbx_seq_one_letter_code
_entity_poly.pdbx_strand_id
1 'polypeptide(L)'
;MDGRVLPVLLGITSHPPKTYRIPVPDPHGGPPTVLVYRRVPRTQGARPGLSRRWKYEYDPEGRQSSRLKWPWSKPDTTPPGKPHDSDE
;
A
#
# COMPACT_ATOMS: atom_id res chain seq x y z
N MET A 1 -6.04 14.84 9.80
CA MET A 1 -5.74 15.28 8.42
C MET A 1 -5.88 16.79 8.38
N ASP A 2 -4.86 17.44 7.89
CA ASP A 2 -4.50 18.85 8.00
C ASP A 2 -5.08 19.71 6.86
N GLY A 3 -6.11 19.22 6.17
CA GLY A 3 -6.80 19.92 5.07
C GLY A 3 -6.01 20.00 3.76
N ARG A 4 -4.78 19.47 3.71
CA ARG A 4 -3.93 19.47 2.52
C ARG A 4 -4.48 18.55 1.43
N VAL A 5 -4.28 18.96 0.18
CA VAL A 5 -4.64 18.19 -1.01
C VAL A 5 -3.41 17.45 -1.52
N LEU A 6 -3.54 16.14 -1.74
CA LEU A 6 -2.49 15.32 -2.33
C LEU A 6 -2.82 15.06 -3.81
N PRO A 7 -2.04 15.58 -4.78
CA PRO A 7 -2.24 15.23 -6.17
C PRO A 7 -1.94 13.75 -6.37
N VAL A 8 -2.88 13.05 -7.00
CA VAL A 8 -2.78 11.63 -7.27
C VAL A 8 -2.67 11.43 -8.78
N LEU A 9 -1.63 10.71 -9.20
CA LEU A 9 -1.50 10.32 -10.60
C LEU A 9 -2.55 9.25 -10.93
N LEU A 10 -3.39 9.55 -11.90
CA LEU A 10 -4.34 8.59 -12.45
C LEU A 10 -3.70 7.91 -13.68
N GLY A 11 -3.90 6.60 -13.80
CA GLY A 11 -3.49 5.86 -14.99
C GLY A 11 -4.45 6.11 -16.17
N ILE A 12 -4.19 5.44 -17.30
CA ILE A 12 -4.98 5.52 -18.54
C ILE A 12 -6.49 5.29 -18.30
N THR A 13 -6.83 4.46 -17.32
CA THR A 13 -8.22 4.14 -16.98
C THR A 13 -8.89 5.24 -16.16
N SER A 14 -8.19 6.34 -15.85
CA SER A 14 -8.57 7.39 -14.90
C SER A 14 -9.03 6.86 -13.54
N HIS A 15 -8.76 5.59 -13.25
CA HIS A 15 -9.20 4.98 -12.02
C HIS A 15 -8.29 5.45 -10.89
N PRO A 16 -8.88 5.90 -9.77
CA PRO A 16 -8.14 6.20 -8.56
C PRO A 16 -7.25 4.99 -8.17
N PRO A 17 -5.94 5.13 -7.93
CA PRO A 17 -5.05 4.04 -7.54
C PRO A 17 -5.59 3.11 -6.45
N LYS A 18 -5.22 1.83 -6.55
CA LYS A 18 -5.69 0.79 -5.62
C LYS A 18 -5.23 1.03 -4.18
N THR A 19 -4.09 1.70 -4.00
CA THR A 19 -3.53 2.03 -2.69
C THR A 19 -3.07 3.48 -2.69
N TYR A 20 -3.34 4.19 -1.60
CA TYR A 20 -2.85 5.54 -1.35
C TYR A 20 -2.08 5.64 -0.05
N ARG A 21 -1.11 6.55 -0.04
CA ARG A 21 -0.30 6.89 1.10
C ARG A 21 -0.54 8.36 1.42
N ILE A 22 -1.01 8.65 2.62
CA ILE A 22 -1.32 10.00 3.06
C ILE A 22 -0.32 10.35 4.17
N PRO A 23 0.64 11.25 3.93
CA PRO A 23 1.52 11.74 4.98
C PRO A 23 0.72 12.67 5.89
N VAL A 24 0.65 12.34 7.17
CA VAL A 24 0.06 13.15 8.22
C VAL A 24 1.22 13.77 9.02
N PRO A 25 1.34 15.11 9.07
CA PRO A 25 2.36 15.76 9.86
C PRO A 25 2.12 15.49 11.34
N ASP A 26 3.22 15.30 12.08
CA ASP A 26 3.19 15.16 13.51
C ASP A 26 2.90 16.52 14.17
N PRO A 27 1.94 16.61 15.12
CA PRO A 27 1.58 17.88 15.75
C PRO A 27 2.70 18.46 16.63
N HIS A 28 3.70 17.66 17.04
CA HIS A 28 4.87 18.08 17.81
C HIS A 28 6.13 18.30 16.94
N GLY A 29 5.99 18.27 15.61
CA GLY A 29 7.09 18.50 14.68
C GLY A 29 7.97 17.28 14.40
N GLY A 30 7.53 16.09 14.81
CA GLY A 30 8.18 14.82 14.46
C GLY A 30 8.03 14.42 12.98
N PRO A 31 8.64 13.28 12.58
CA PRO A 31 8.53 12.77 11.23
C PRO A 31 7.06 12.46 10.87
N PRO A 32 6.61 12.73 9.63
CA PRO A 32 5.22 12.52 9.24
C PRO A 32 4.86 11.03 9.28
N THR A 33 3.68 10.73 9.83
CA THR A 33 3.12 9.37 9.83
C THR A 33 2.41 9.12 8.50
N VAL A 34 2.78 8.04 7.80
CA VAL A 34 2.13 7.68 6.54
C VAL A 34 0.96 6.75 6.79
N LEU A 35 -0.26 7.22 6.57
CA LEU A 35 -1.46 6.38 6.59
C LEU A 35 -1.67 5.73 5.23
N VAL A 36 -1.85 4.42 5.21
CA VAL A 36 -2.12 3.67 3.99
C VAL A 36 -3.60 3.34 3.88
N TYR A 37 -4.16 3.56 2.69
CA TYR A 37 -5.56 3.24 2.39
C TYR A 37 -5.65 2.39 1.14
N ARG A 38 -6.49 1.35 1.16
CA ARG A 38 -6.73 0.45 0.03
C ARG A 38 -8.14 0.55 -0.51
N ARG A 39 -8.29 0.44 -1.83
CA ARG A 39 -9.58 0.45 -2.52
C ARG A 39 -10.26 -0.91 -2.37
N VAL A 40 -11.39 -0.94 -1.68
CA VAL A 40 -12.21 -2.15 -1.47
C VAL A 40 -13.60 -1.97 -2.09
N PRO A 41 -14.25 -3.05 -2.57
CA PRO A 41 -15.61 -2.98 -3.04
C PRO A 41 -16.54 -2.57 -1.89
N ARG A 42 -17.45 -1.62 -2.15
CA ARG A 42 -18.37 -1.09 -1.13
C ARG A 42 -19.56 -2.03 -0.88
N THR A 43 -19.85 -2.89 -1.84
CA THR A 43 -20.94 -3.86 -1.80
C THR A 43 -20.47 -5.12 -2.52
N GLN A 44 -20.65 -6.30 -1.93
CA GLN A 44 -20.62 -7.55 -2.69
C GLN A 44 -21.84 -7.51 -3.61
N GLY A 45 -21.64 -7.18 -4.89
CA GLY A 45 -22.73 -7.18 -5.86
C GLY A 45 -23.37 -8.56 -5.94
N ALA A 46 -24.65 -8.62 -6.30
CA ALA A 46 -25.39 -9.87 -6.48
C ALA A 46 -24.78 -10.84 -7.52
N ARG A 47 -23.77 -10.38 -8.27
CA ARG A 47 -22.98 -11.18 -9.21
C ARG A 47 -21.49 -11.10 -8.84
N PRO A 48 -20.77 -12.24 -8.83
CA PRO A 48 -19.32 -12.24 -8.67
C PRO A 48 -18.66 -11.31 -9.70
N GLY A 49 -17.84 -10.37 -9.23
CA GLY A 49 -17.03 -9.49 -10.09
C GLY A 49 -17.63 -8.13 -10.45
N LEU A 50 -18.90 -7.83 -10.15
CA LEU A 50 -19.51 -6.54 -10.51
C LEU A 50 -19.75 -5.63 -9.28
N SER A 51 -18.68 -5.13 -8.69
CA SER A 51 -18.77 -4.08 -7.67
C SER A 51 -18.86 -2.72 -8.36
N ARG A 52 -20.06 -2.14 -8.40
CA ARG A 52 -20.32 -0.81 -8.98
C ARG A 52 -19.79 0.35 -8.13
N ARG A 53 -19.46 0.10 -6.87
CA ARG A 53 -19.03 1.12 -5.91
C ARG A 53 -17.83 0.61 -5.13
N TRP A 54 -16.90 1.51 -4.87
CA TRP A 54 -15.69 1.26 -4.10
C TRP A 54 -15.63 2.23 -2.92
N LYS A 55 -14.90 1.86 -1.88
CA LYS A 55 -14.49 2.75 -0.78
C LYS A 55 -13.00 2.55 -0.51
N TYR A 56 -12.39 3.49 0.18
CA TYR A 56 -11.06 3.28 0.74
C TYR A 56 -11.17 2.83 2.19
N GLU A 57 -10.36 1.84 2.54
CA GLU A 57 -10.27 1.30 3.90
C GLU A 57 -8.84 1.49 4.40
N TYR A 58 -8.72 1.90 5.66
CA TYR A 58 -7.42 2.08 6.31
C TYR A 58 -6.72 0.72 6.45
N ASP A 59 -5.45 0.68 6.04
CA ASP A 59 -4.60 -0.49 6.08
C ASP A 59 -3.36 -0.18 6.94
N PRO A 60 -3.41 -0.43 8.26
CA PRO A 60 -2.32 -0.09 9.18
C PRO A 60 -1.04 -0.88 8.90
N GLU A 61 -1.14 -2.06 8.29
CA GLU A 61 0.03 -2.88 7.96
C GLU A 61 0.76 -2.35 6.72
N GLY A 62 0.10 -1.53 5.90
CA GLY A 62 0.69 -0.90 4.72
C GLY A 62 1.28 -1.89 3.72
N ARG A 63 0.87 -3.17 3.77
CA ARG A 63 1.44 -4.23 2.94
C ARG A 63 1.25 -3.84 1.48
N GLN A 64 2.36 -3.69 0.77
CA GLN A 64 2.34 -3.44 -0.67
C GLN A 64 1.48 -4.53 -1.30
N SER A 65 0.53 -4.13 -2.16
CA SER A 65 -0.28 -5.08 -2.91
C SER A 65 0.65 -6.15 -3.47
N SER A 66 0.45 -7.39 -3.01
CA SER A 66 1.30 -8.57 -3.20
C SER A 66 2.29 -8.48 -4.36
N ARG A 67 3.57 -8.86 -4.13
CA ARG A 67 4.60 -9.00 -5.18
C ARG A 67 3.95 -9.46 -6.48
N LEU A 68 4.14 -8.66 -7.53
CA LEU A 68 3.65 -9.00 -8.87
C LEU A 68 4.14 -10.42 -9.20
N LYS A 69 3.22 -11.37 -9.25
CA LYS A 69 3.51 -12.76 -9.60
C LYS A 69 3.63 -12.85 -11.11
N TRP A 70 4.74 -12.36 -11.66
CA TRP A 70 5.09 -12.66 -13.04
C TRP A 70 5.72 -14.04 -13.13
N PRO A 71 5.49 -14.79 -14.21
CA PRO A 71 6.13 -16.10 -14.39
C PRO A 71 7.65 -16.02 -14.52
N TRP A 72 8.22 -14.81 -14.67
CA TRP A 72 9.67 -14.55 -14.69
C TRP A 72 10.19 -13.81 -13.43
N SER A 73 9.38 -13.64 -12.38
CA SER A 73 9.85 -13.07 -11.12
C SER A 73 10.72 -14.09 -10.37
N LYS A 74 12.01 -13.80 -10.21
CA LYS A 74 12.93 -14.63 -9.42
C LYS A 74 12.55 -14.58 -7.92
N PRO A 75 12.56 -15.72 -7.20
CA PRO A 75 12.33 -15.75 -5.76
C PRO A 75 13.44 -15.00 -5.02
N ASP A 76 13.09 -14.34 -3.92
CA ASP A 76 14.03 -13.62 -3.06
C ASP A 76 14.87 -14.62 -2.26
N THR A 77 16.04 -14.97 -2.76
CA THR A 77 17.05 -15.73 -2.02
C THR A 77 17.97 -14.74 -1.32
N THR A 78 17.48 -14.11 -0.25
CA THR A 78 18.36 -13.47 0.74
C THR A 78 18.62 -14.50 1.84
N PRO A 79 19.82 -15.10 1.94
CA PRO A 79 20.13 -16.02 3.03
C PRO A 79 20.14 -15.26 4.36
N PRO A 80 19.57 -15.81 5.45
CA PRO A 80 19.76 -15.23 6.78
C PRO A 80 21.25 -15.24 7.11
N GLY A 81 21.78 -14.08 7.45
CA GLY A 81 23.20 -13.86 7.74
C GLY A 81 23.73 -14.83 8.80
N LYS A 82 24.91 -15.39 8.53
CA LYS A 82 25.72 -16.11 9.51
C LYS A 82 26.32 -15.07 10.47
N PRO A 83 26.29 -15.27 11.80
CA PRO A 83 26.92 -14.36 12.74
C PRO A 83 28.43 -14.36 12.53
N HIS A 84 29.01 -13.18 12.69
CA HIS A 84 30.44 -12.88 12.69
C HIS A 84 31.17 -13.83 13.65
N ASP A 85 32.06 -14.66 13.13
CA ASP A 85 33.15 -15.26 13.90
C ASP A 85 34.03 -14.10 14.38
N SER A 86 34.11 -13.90 15.69
CA SER A 86 35.11 -13.04 16.31
C SER A 86 36.42 -13.81 16.38
N ASP A 87 37.45 -13.23 15.80
CA ASP A 87 38.85 -13.59 15.99
C ASP A 87 39.26 -13.22 17.43
N GLU A 88 39.57 -14.22 18.27
CA GLU A 88 40.61 -14.18 19.31
C GLU A 88 40.97 -15.61 19.80
#